data_AF-A0A3G3JVF7-F1
#
_entry.id   AF-A0A3G3JVF7-F1
#
_cell.length_a   1.000
_cell.length_b   1.000
_cell.length_c   1.000
_cell.angle_alpha   90.00
_cell.angle_beta   90.00
_cell.angle_gamma   90.00
#
_symmetry.space_group_name_H-M   'P 1'
#
loop_
_entity.id
_entity.type
_entity.pdbx_description
1 polymer ?
#
loop_
_entity_poly.entity_id
_entity_poly.type
_entity_poly.pdbx_seq_one_letter_code
_entity_poly.pdbx_strand_id
1 'polypeptide(L)'
;MIERWAASLAVAIRNNGGDERVSVDVLRFSAILILGTLFILFGTGIVGLIFSRTADAYLVLAVIGALRYFSGGWHMKTGMQCVFFTVGVVTAILLMPQLSQTFLWAINILSIFLNFCFSPTGNGQKIRSKKQWHIFKWISVAIVVFTAQLQDSIVSLSILCQSLTLVTMKRGEKDAEICQNSLSSDV
;
A
#
# COMPACT_ATOMS: atom_id res chain seq x y z
N MET A 1 -17.41 -4.81 7.15
CA MET A 1 -17.80 -6.24 7.14
C MET A 1 -16.62 -7.09 7.58
N ILE A 2 -15.46 -6.92 6.94
CA ILE A 2 -14.18 -7.52 7.35
C ILE A 2 -13.91 -7.31 8.84
N GLU A 3 -14.22 -6.13 9.39
CA GLU A 3 -13.99 -5.79 10.80
C GLU A 3 -14.84 -6.63 11.75
N ARG A 4 -16.06 -6.99 11.34
CA ARG A 4 -16.96 -7.85 12.11
C ARG A 4 -16.47 -9.30 12.06
N TRP A 5 -16.10 -9.79 10.88
CA TRP A 5 -15.55 -11.14 10.72
C TRP A 5 -14.22 -11.30 11.45
N ALA A 6 -13.35 -10.30 11.39
CA ALA A 6 -12.09 -10.28 12.12
C ALA A 6 -12.30 -10.26 13.65
N ALA A 7 -13.32 -9.54 14.15
CA ALA A 7 -13.66 -9.56 15.57
C ALA A 7 -14.15 -10.94 16.00
N SER A 8 -15.06 -11.56 15.24
CA SER A 8 -15.53 -12.92 15.49
C SER A 8 -14.38 -13.93 15.45
N LEU A 9 -13.47 -13.81 14.49
CA LEU A 9 -12.30 -14.68 14.37
C LEU A 9 -11.34 -14.51 15.55
N ALA A 10 -11.08 -13.27 15.99
CA ALA A 10 -10.21 -13.01 17.13
C ALA A 10 -10.74 -13.63 18.43
N VAL A 11 -12.05 -13.52 18.68
CA VAL A 11 -12.70 -14.16 19.83
C VAL A 11 -12.67 -15.68 19.70
N ALA A 12 -12.93 -16.23 18.51
CA ALA A 12 -12.86 -17.67 18.27
C ALA A 12 -11.45 -18.24 18.51
N ILE A 13 -10.40 -17.54 18.07
CA ILE A 13 -9.01 -17.96 18.33
C ILE A 13 -8.70 -17.91 19.83
N ARG A 14 -9.13 -16.86 20.54
CA ARG A 14 -8.94 -16.75 21.99
C ARG A 14 -9.63 -17.89 22.74
N ASN A 15 -10.86 -18.22 22.36
CA ASN A 15 -11.65 -19.24 23.03
C ASN A 15 -11.18 -20.68 22.74
N ASN A 16 -10.44 -20.90 21.65
CA ASN A 16 -9.92 -22.22 21.26
C ASN A 16 -8.44 -22.42 21.65
N GLY A 17 -7.98 -21.80 22.74
CA GLY A 17 -6.63 -22.00 23.28
C GLY A 17 -5.55 -21.12 22.65
N GLY A 18 -5.91 -19.97 22.06
CA GLY A 18 -4.94 -18.97 21.63
C GLY A 18 -4.13 -18.38 22.79
N ASP A 19 -2.89 -17.98 22.52
CA ASP A 19 -1.96 -17.46 23.55
C ASP A 19 -2.57 -16.29 24.33
N GLU A 20 -2.71 -16.46 25.64
CA GLU A 20 -3.33 -15.49 26.52
C GLU A 20 -2.57 -14.17 26.60
N ARG A 21 -1.26 -14.18 26.32
CA ARG A 21 -0.39 -13.00 26.32
C ARG A 21 -0.71 -12.03 25.18
N VAL A 22 -1.36 -12.52 24.12
CA VAL A 22 -1.74 -11.69 22.98
C VAL A 22 -3.15 -11.16 23.18
N SER A 23 -3.31 -9.83 23.15
CA SER A 23 -4.62 -9.20 23.33
C SER A 23 -5.53 -9.48 22.14
N VAL A 24 -6.84 -9.59 22.42
CA VAL A 24 -7.87 -9.80 21.39
C VAL A 24 -7.82 -8.70 20.33
N ASP A 25 -7.42 -7.48 20.69
CA ASP A 25 -7.25 -6.37 19.75
C ASP A 25 -6.12 -6.60 18.75
N VAL A 26 -4.99 -7.18 19.18
CA VAL A 26 -3.87 -7.53 18.28
C VAL A 26 -4.29 -8.68 17.34
N LEU A 27 -5.04 -9.67 17.84
CA LEU A 27 -5.60 -10.73 17.00
C LEU A 27 -6.57 -10.16 15.97
N ARG A 28 -7.46 -9.26 16.39
CA ARG A 28 -8.43 -8.60 15.52
C ARG A 28 -7.72 -7.78 14.44
N PHE A 29 -6.71 -7.00 14.81
CA PHE A 29 -5.94 -6.20 13.85
C PHE A 29 -5.26 -7.10 12.80
N SER A 30 -4.60 -8.17 13.25
CA SER A 30 -3.98 -9.15 12.36
C SER A 30 -5.00 -9.81 11.43
N ALA A 31 -6.16 -10.20 11.97
CA ALA A 31 -7.25 -10.79 11.18
C ALA A 31 -7.81 -9.82 10.14
N ILE A 32 -7.92 -8.51 10.45
CA ILE A 32 -8.32 -7.49 9.47
C ILE A 32 -7.33 -7.45 8.29
N LEU A 33 -6.02 -7.45 8.58
CA LEU A 33 -5.00 -7.43 7.54
C LEU A 33 -5.04 -8.68 6.67
N ILE A 34 -5.14 -9.86 7.28
CA ILE A 34 -5.17 -11.16 6.57
C ILE A 34 -6.42 -11.24 5.70
N LEU A 35 -7.60 -11.01 6.27
CA LEU A 35 -8.86 -11.05 5.51
C LEU A 35 -8.85 -10.03 4.38
N GLY A 36 -8.45 -8.78 4.64
CA GLY A 36 -8.36 -7.76 3.61
C GLY A 36 -7.42 -8.15 2.46
N THR A 37 -6.27 -8.74 2.79
CA THR A 37 -5.32 -9.22 1.77
C THR A 37 -5.89 -10.37 0.94
N LEU A 38 -6.57 -11.33 1.58
CA LEU A 38 -7.24 -12.43 0.87
C LEU A 38 -8.32 -11.90 -0.08
N PHE A 39 -9.15 -10.96 0.38
CA PHE A 39 -10.19 -10.36 -0.46
C PHE A 39 -9.59 -9.61 -1.67
N ILE A 40 -8.48 -8.88 -1.47
CA ILE A 40 -7.78 -8.23 -2.57
C ILE A 40 -7.23 -9.28 -3.55
N LEU A 41 -6.59 -10.35 -3.07
CA LEU A 41 -6.03 -11.41 -3.91
C LEU A 41 -7.11 -12.11 -4.74
N PHE A 42 -8.22 -12.49 -4.12
CA PHE A 42 -9.33 -13.14 -4.82
C PHE A 42 -10.03 -12.18 -5.79
N GLY A 43 -10.32 -10.95 -5.37
CA GLY A 43 -10.95 -9.95 -6.23
C GLY A 43 -10.09 -9.60 -7.45
N THR A 44 -8.78 -9.43 -7.25
CA THR A 44 -7.80 -9.19 -8.33
C THR A 44 -7.74 -10.40 -9.27
N GLY A 45 -7.72 -11.62 -8.73
CA GLY A 45 -7.73 -12.84 -9.53
C GLY A 45 -8.98 -12.97 -10.41
N ILE A 46 -10.16 -12.70 -9.86
CA ILE A 46 -11.43 -12.72 -10.60
C ILE A 46 -11.39 -11.70 -11.74
N VAL A 47 -10.98 -10.46 -11.47
CA VAL A 47 -10.82 -9.42 -12.51
C VAL A 47 -9.82 -9.88 -13.57
N GLY A 48 -8.66 -10.40 -13.17
CA GLY A 48 -7.66 -10.91 -14.10
C GLY A 48 -8.20 -12.02 -15.01
N LEU A 49 -9.02 -12.93 -14.49
CA LEU A 49 -9.68 -13.97 -15.27
C LEU A 49 -10.72 -13.39 -16.25
N ILE A 50 -11.54 -12.43 -15.81
CA ILE A 50 -12.55 -11.77 -16.66
C ILE A 50 -11.89 -11.10 -17.87
N PHE A 51 -10.77 -10.42 -17.66
CA PHE A 51 -10.03 -9.74 -18.74
C PHE A 51 -9.03 -10.64 -19.46
N SER A 52 -8.90 -11.93 -19.09
CA SER A 52 -7.87 -12.84 -19.59
C SER A 52 -6.43 -12.31 -19.45
N ARG A 53 -6.19 -11.50 -18.40
CA ARG A 53 -4.93 -10.80 -18.11
C ARG A 53 -4.50 -11.02 -16.65
N THR A 54 -4.56 -12.27 -16.19
CA THR A 54 -4.29 -12.63 -14.79
C THR A 54 -2.86 -12.29 -14.34
N ALA A 55 -1.87 -12.49 -15.21
CA ALA A 55 -0.48 -12.14 -14.93
C ALA A 55 -0.31 -10.63 -14.69
N ASP A 56 -0.88 -9.81 -15.56
CA ASP A 56 -0.87 -8.35 -15.44
C ASP A 56 -1.60 -7.88 -14.18
N ALA A 57 -2.73 -8.51 -13.84
CA ALA A 57 -3.50 -8.18 -12.64
C ALA A 57 -2.67 -8.39 -11.36
N TYR A 58 -1.95 -9.51 -11.26
CA TYR A 58 -1.06 -9.79 -10.14
C TYR A 58 0.22 -8.95 -10.18
N LEU A 59 0.70 -8.57 -11.37
CA LEU A 59 1.82 -7.62 -11.51
C LEU A 59 1.44 -6.25 -10.93
N VAL A 60 0.27 -5.71 -11.26
CA VAL A 60 -0.25 -4.46 -10.67
C VAL A 60 -0.29 -4.58 -9.15
N LEU A 61 -0.85 -5.68 -8.64
CA LEU A 61 -0.96 -5.90 -7.20
C LEU A 61 0.40 -5.99 -6.51
N ALA A 62 1.37 -6.67 -7.12
CA ALA A 62 2.72 -6.80 -6.60
C ALA A 62 3.44 -5.45 -6.58
N VAL A 63 3.34 -4.66 -7.65
CA VAL A 63 3.97 -3.32 -7.74
C VAL A 63 3.36 -2.36 -6.72
N ILE A 64 2.03 -2.28 -6.65
CA ILE A 64 1.33 -1.42 -5.67
C ILE A 64 1.68 -1.87 -4.25
N GLY A 65 1.61 -3.17 -3.96
CA GLY A 65 1.87 -3.73 -2.63
C GLY A 65 3.30 -3.50 -2.17
N ALA A 66 4.28 -3.76 -3.04
CA ALA A 66 5.70 -3.55 -2.74
C ALA A 66 5.99 -2.07 -2.47
N LEU A 67 5.55 -1.17 -3.35
CA LEU A 67 5.79 0.26 -3.17
C LEU A 67 5.08 0.77 -1.91
N ARG A 68 3.82 0.38 -1.67
CA ARG A 68 3.03 0.74 -0.49
C ARG A 68 3.66 0.28 0.83
N TYR A 69 4.34 -0.87 0.84
CA TYR A 69 5.05 -1.32 2.04
C TYR A 69 6.15 -0.34 2.46
N PHE A 70 6.90 0.20 1.49
CA PHE A 70 8.02 1.11 1.75
C PHE A 70 7.62 2.59 1.78
N SER A 71 6.63 3.03 1.00
CA SER A 71 6.17 4.42 1.00
C SER A 71 4.99 4.70 1.95
N GLY A 72 4.27 3.66 2.35
CA GLY A 72 3.00 3.78 3.04
C GLY A 72 1.90 4.24 2.09
N GLY A 73 1.04 5.13 2.55
CA GLY A 73 -0.05 5.71 1.77
C GLY A 73 -1.36 5.70 2.53
N TRP A 74 -2.46 5.89 1.81
CA TRP A 74 -3.76 6.06 2.44
C TRP A 74 -4.34 4.74 2.96
N HIS A 75 -4.33 4.56 4.28
CA HIS A 75 -5.14 3.54 4.94
C HIS A 75 -6.58 4.02 5.06
N MET A 76 -7.47 3.43 4.27
CA MET A 76 -8.90 3.71 4.35
C MET A 76 -9.49 3.25 5.68
N LYS A 77 -10.56 3.91 6.12
CA LYS A 77 -11.20 3.67 7.44
C LYS A 77 -11.73 2.24 7.60
N THR A 78 -12.03 1.56 6.49
CA THR A 78 -12.54 0.19 6.49
C THR A 78 -11.74 -0.69 5.53
N GLY A 79 -11.58 -1.97 5.88
CA GLY A 79 -10.91 -2.96 5.04
C GLY A 79 -11.62 -3.15 3.69
N MET A 80 -12.95 -3.06 3.67
CA MET A 80 -13.72 -3.23 2.43
C MET A 80 -13.48 -2.09 1.44
N GLN A 81 -13.36 -0.84 1.92
CA GLN A 81 -13.04 0.28 1.04
C GLN A 81 -11.66 0.09 0.41
N CYS A 82 -10.68 -0.42 1.15
CA CYS A 82 -9.36 -0.76 0.62
C CYS A 82 -9.46 -1.85 -0.47
N VAL A 83 -10.23 -2.91 -0.23
CA VAL A 83 -10.47 -3.98 -1.22
C VAL A 83 -11.06 -3.40 -2.50
N PHE A 84 -12.17 -2.66 -2.41
CA PHE A 84 -12.82 -2.09 -3.59
C PHE A 84 -11.93 -1.11 -4.33
N PHE A 85 -11.18 -0.28 -3.59
CA PHE A 85 -10.23 0.65 -4.19
C PHE A 85 -9.14 -0.09 -4.96
N THR A 86 -8.47 -1.07 -4.34
CA THR A 86 -7.39 -1.81 -5.01
C THR A 86 -7.90 -2.60 -6.20
N VAL A 87 -9.02 -3.32 -6.07
CA VAL A 87 -9.62 -4.07 -7.19
C VAL A 87 -10.08 -3.13 -8.30
N GLY A 88 -10.62 -1.96 -7.96
CA GLY A 88 -11.00 -0.93 -8.92
C GLY A 88 -9.79 -0.35 -9.67
N VAL A 89 -8.70 -0.06 -8.96
CA VAL A 89 -7.43 0.40 -9.58
C VAL A 89 -6.87 -0.65 -10.53
N VAL A 90 -6.81 -1.92 -10.10
CA VAL A 90 -6.38 -3.03 -10.97
C VAL A 90 -7.24 -3.09 -12.23
N THR A 91 -8.56 -3.07 -12.06
CA THR A 91 -9.52 -3.11 -13.18
C THR A 91 -9.30 -1.95 -14.15
N ALA A 92 -9.15 -0.73 -13.62
CA ALA A 92 -8.91 0.46 -14.43
C ALA A 92 -7.60 0.35 -15.22
N ILE A 93 -6.51 -0.11 -14.61
CA ILE A 93 -5.21 -0.28 -15.28
C ILE A 93 -5.30 -1.34 -16.38
N LEU A 94 -5.99 -2.46 -16.15
CA LEU A 94 -6.14 -3.53 -17.16
C LEU A 94 -6.98 -3.08 -18.37
N LEU A 95 -7.88 -2.11 -18.19
CA LEU A 95 -8.69 -1.53 -19.26
C LEU A 95 -7.95 -0.44 -20.06
N MET A 96 -6.87 0.12 -19.52
CA MET A 96 -6.13 1.17 -20.21
C MET A 96 -5.30 0.61 -21.37
N PRO A 97 -5.26 1.32 -22.52
CA PRO A 97 -4.39 0.95 -23.63
C PRO A 97 -2.91 1.21 -23.29
N GLN A 98 -2.01 0.66 -24.11
CA GLN A 98 -0.60 0.98 -24.01
C GLN A 98 -0.36 2.48 -24.26
N LEU A 99 0.43 3.09 -23.38
CA LEU A 99 0.77 4.50 -23.45
C LEU A 99 2.01 4.71 -24.33
N SER A 100 2.10 5.90 -24.95
CA SER A 100 3.31 6.27 -25.67
C SER A 100 4.46 6.54 -24.71
N GLN A 101 5.69 6.40 -25.20
CA GLN A 101 6.90 6.56 -24.40
C GLN A 101 7.00 7.95 -23.73
N THR A 102 6.54 9.01 -24.40
CA THR A 102 6.50 10.36 -23.85
C THR A 102 5.60 10.45 -22.60
N PHE A 103 4.43 9.81 -22.63
CA PHE A 103 3.53 9.77 -21.47
C PHE A 103 4.12 8.92 -20.34
N LEU A 104 4.78 7.81 -20.65
CA LEU A 104 5.44 6.97 -19.65
C LEU A 104 6.52 7.73 -18.87
N TRP A 105 7.36 8.50 -19.58
CA TRP A 105 8.35 9.35 -18.92
C TRP A 105 7.71 10.41 -18.03
N ALA A 106 6.67 11.10 -18.50
CA ALA A 106 5.97 12.09 -17.69
C ALA A 106 5.38 11.47 -16.40
N ILE A 107 4.74 10.30 -16.52
CA ILE A 107 4.17 9.57 -15.39
C ILE A 107 5.24 9.12 -14.39
N ASN A 108 6.35 8.58 -14.88
CA ASN A 108 7.43 8.11 -14.03
C ASN A 108 8.12 9.27 -13.30
N ILE A 109 8.41 10.38 -13.99
CA ILE A 109 9.00 11.59 -13.37
C ILE A 109 8.09 12.12 -12.27
N LEU A 110 6.78 12.24 -12.55
CA LEU A 110 5.81 12.66 -11.55
C LEU A 110 5.78 11.71 -10.36
N SER A 111 5.79 10.39 -10.59
CA SER A 111 5.78 9.38 -9.53
C SER A 111 7.04 9.43 -8.66
N ILE A 112 8.22 9.65 -9.26
CA ILE A 112 9.48 9.85 -8.53
C ILE A 112 9.37 11.08 -7.63
N PHE A 113 8.90 12.20 -8.18
CA PHE A 113 8.72 13.44 -7.43
C PHE A 113 7.77 13.24 -6.23
N LEU A 114 6.61 12.63 -6.45
CA LEU A 114 5.65 12.36 -5.39
C LEU A 114 6.21 11.45 -4.29
N ASN A 115 6.92 10.36 -4.64
CA ASN A 115 7.55 9.51 -3.63
C ASN A 115 8.67 10.24 -2.90
N PHE A 116 9.50 11.02 -3.60
CA PHE A 116 10.58 11.75 -2.95
C PHE A 116 10.07 12.79 -1.95
N CYS A 117 8.97 13.49 -2.26
CA CYS A 117 8.40 14.50 -1.38
C CYS A 117 7.58 13.91 -0.23
N PHE A 118 6.72 12.92 -0.51
CA PHE A 118 5.68 12.47 0.43
C PHE A 118 5.96 11.11 1.09
N SER A 119 6.99 10.38 0.67
CA SER A 119 7.39 9.11 1.28
C SER A 119 8.45 9.30 2.38
N PRO A 120 8.44 8.46 3.44
CA PRO A 120 7.36 7.57 3.86
C PRO A 120 6.30 8.32 4.68
N THR A 121 5.04 7.89 4.56
CA THR A 121 3.92 8.53 5.27
C THR A 121 3.78 8.11 6.74
N GLY A 122 4.43 7.03 7.18
CA GLY A 122 4.35 6.51 8.54
C GLY A 122 3.05 5.73 8.86
N ASN A 123 2.09 5.70 7.94
CA ASN A 123 0.81 5.01 8.14
C ASN A 123 0.91 3.52 7.80
N GLY A 124 0.73 2.66 8.82
CA GLY A 124 0.77 1.20 8.67
C GLY A 124 2.18 0.60 8.61
N GLN A 125 3.22 1.43 8.66
CA GLN A 125 4.62 1.02 8.63
C GLN A 125 5.16 0.91 10.06
N LYS A 126 5.88 -0.18 10.37
CA LYS A 126 6.52 -0.37 11.68
C LYS A 126 7.86 0.38 11.73
N ILE A 127 7.84 1.70 11.56
CA ILE A 127 9.04 2.55 11.66
C ILE A 127 9.29 2.82 13.15
N ARG A 128 10.43 2.36 13.66
CA ARG A 128 10.82 2.50 15.08
C ARG A 128 12.00 3.44 15.29
N SER A 129 12.72 3.83 14.22
CA SER A 129 13.88 4.70 14.33
C SER A 129 14.03 5.63 13.11
N LYS A 130 14.72 6.76 13.31
CA LYS A 130 15.06 7.73 12.25
C LYS A 130 15.84 7.07 11.11
N LYS A 131 16.73 6.14 11.42
CA LYS A 131 17.47 5.35 10.41
C LYS A 131 16.53 4.55 9.52
N GLN A 132 15.52 3.89 10.10
CA GLN A 132 14.52 3.14 9.32
C GLN A 132 13.67 4.06 8.45
N TRP A 133 13.31 5.24 8.93
CA TRP A 133 12.57 6.22 8.13
C TRP A 133 13.31 6.61 6.86
N HIS A 134 14.61 6.96 6.98
CA HIS A 134 15.44 7.29 5.82
C HIS A 134 15.65 6.09 4.89
N ILE A 135 15.83 4.88 5.42
CA ILE A 135 15.96 3.65 4.60
C ILE A 135 14.69 3.44 3.78
N PHE A 136 13.50 3.55 4.40
CA PHE A 136 12.23 3.34 3.71
C PHE A 136 11.99 4.39 2.61
N LYS A 137 12.35 5.65 2.88
CA LYS A 137 12.35 6.72 1.88
C LYS A 137 13.18 6.33 0.65
N TRP A 138 14.45 6.01 0.86
CA TRP A 138 15.37 5.72 -0.24
C TRP A 138 15.01 4.42 -0.98
N ILE A 139 14.52 3.40 -0.28
CA ILE A 139 14.01 2.18 -0.94
C ILE A 139 12.80 2.51 -1.81
N SER A 140 11.85 3.30 -1.33
CA SER A 140 10.66 3.66 -2.13
C SER A 140 11.04 4.41 -3.42
N VAL A 141 11.98 5.35 -3.34
CA VAL A 141 12.48 6.10 -4.51
C VAL A 141 13.27 5.17 -5.44
N ALA A 142 14.13 4.30 -4.89
CA ALA A 142 14.91 3.35 -5.68
C ALA A 142 14.02 2.37 -6.45
N ILE A 143 12.94 1.87 -5.82
CA ILE A 143 11.94 1.02 -6.48
C ILE A 143 11.37 1.75 -7.70
N VAL A 144 10.87 2.99 -7.51
CA VAL A 144 10.24 3.77 -8.59
C VAL A 144 11.22 4.00 -9.74
N VAL A 145 12.47 4.39 -9.43
CA VAL A 145 13.52 4.63 -10.44
C VAL A 145 13.84 3.35 -11.21
N PHE A 146 14.00 2.22 -10.54
CA PHE A 146 14.29 0.94 -11.17
C PHE A 146 13.14 0.51 -12.10
N THR A 147 11.92 0.58 -11.60
CA THR A 147 10.73 0.22 -12.39
C THR A 147 10.46 1.17 -13.56
N ALA A 148 10.87 2.43 -13.46
CA ALA A 148 10.74 3.40 -14.56
C ALA A 148 11.60 3.03 -15.78
N GLN A 149 12.68 2.26 -15.60
CA GLN A 149 13.52 1.79 -16.71
C GLN A 149 12.82 0.71 -17.55
N LEU A 150 11.83 0.01 -17.00
CA LEU A 150 11.09 -1.03 -17.72
C LEU A 150 10.18 -0.46 -18.83
N GLN A 151 9.82 0.83 -18.74
CA GLN A 151 8.95 1.50 -19.71
C GLN A 151 7.66 0.72 -20.02
N ASP A 152 7.13 0.03 -19.00
CA ASP A 152 5.91 -0.75 -19.10
C ASP A 152 4.71 0.08 -18.62
N SER A 153 3.64 0.12 -19.41
CA SER A 153 2.46 0.93 -19.12
C SER A 153 1.73 0.50 -17.84
N ILE A 154 1.68 -0.81 -17.58
CA ILE A 154 1.01 -1.39 -16.42
C ILE A 154 1.78 -1.01 -15.16
N VAL A 155 3.11 -1.17 -15.19
CA VAL A 155 3.99 -0.83 -14.07
C VAL A 155 3.96 0.66 -13.78
N SER A 156 4.11 1.52 -14.79
CA SER A 156 4.11 2.98 -14.62
C SER A 156 2.77 3.51 -14.07
N LEU A 157 1.63 3.01 -14.56
CA LEU A 157 0.32 3.39 -14.03
C LEU A 157 0.12 2.90 -12.59
N SER A 158 0.57 1.68 -12.28
CA SER A 158 0.50 1.13 -10.92
C SER A 158 1.23 2.00 -9.92
N ILE A 159 2.44 2.42 -10.26
CA ILE A 159 3.27 3.30 -9.44
C ILE A 159 2.62 4.67 -9.30
N LEU A 160 2.09 5.24 -10.37
CA LEU A 160 1.40 6.53 -10.31
C LEU A 160 0.20 6.48 -9.38
N CYS A 161 -0.68 5.49 -9.55
CA CYS A 161 -1.86 5.31 -8.70
C CYS A 161 -1.45 5.18 -7.23
N GLN A 162 -0.42 4.39 -6.92
CA GLN A 162 0.09 4.26 -5.56
C GLN A 162 0.70 5.58 -5.05
N SER A 163 1.44 6.30 -5.87
CA SER A 163 2.08 7.58 -5.53
C SER A 163 1.04 8.67 -5.23
N LEU A 164 -0.08 8.69 -5.97
CA LEU A 164 -1.19 9.60 -5.70
C LEU A 164 -1.83 9.37 -4.34
N THR A 165 -1.84 8.13 -3.84
CA THR A 165 -2.34 7.84 -2.48
C THR A 165 -1.48 8.45 -1.37
N LEU A 166 -0.25 8.90 -1.67
CA LEU A 166 0.61 9.62 -0.74
C LEU A 166 0.15 11.08 -0.55
N VAL A 167 -0.43 11.69 -1.59
CA VAL A 167 -0.80 13.12 -1.61
C VAL A 167 -2.07 13.41 -0.80
N THR A 168 -2.98 12.44 -0.68
CA THR A 168 -4.34 12.66 -0.15
C THR A 168 -4.44 12.79 1.38
N MET A 169 -3.36 13.03 2.12
CA MET A 169 -3.47 13.23 3.57
C MET A 169 -2.68 14.44 4.06
N LYS A 170 -3.42 15.54 4.25
CA LYS A 170 -3.13 16.66 5.17
C LYS A 170 -2.79 16.12 6.58
N ARG A 171 -1.61 15.51 6.75
CA ARG A 171 -1.04 15.15 8.06
C ARG A 171 0.41 14.64 8.02
N GLY A 172 0.97 14.33 6.85
CA GLY A 172 2.38 13.88 6.78
C GLY A 172 3.37 14.95 7.27
N GLU A 173 3.09 16.23 7.01
CA GLU A 173 3.96 17.33 7.42
C GLU A 173 3.91 17.58 8.93
N LYS A 174 2.71 17.59 9.53
CA LYS A 174 2.56 17.72 10.98
C LYS A 174 3.05 16.50 11.74
N ASP A 175 2.82 15.28 11.26
CA ASP A 175 3.24 14.07 11.96
C ASP A 175 4.74 13.79 11.74
N ALA A 176 5.35 14.19 10.61
CA ALA A 176 6.80 14.17 10.41
C ALA A 176 7.51 15.23 11.25
N GLU A 177 6.94 16.43 11.37
CA GLU A 177 7.44 17.50 12.22
C GLU A 177 7.28 17.16 13.72
N ILE A 178 6.15 16.56 14.12
CA ILE A 178 5.94 16.03 15.47
C ILE A 178 6.88 14.86 15.75
N CYS A 179 7.08 13.92 14.83
CA CYS A 179 7.99 12.79 15.02
C CYS A 179 9.48 13.23 15.02
N GLN A 180 9.85 14.26 14.26
CA GLN A 180 11.17 14.88 14.35
C GLN A 180 11.37 15.61 15.68
N ASN A 181 10.37 16.37 16.15
CA ASN A 181 10.44 17.11 17.41
C ASN A 181 10.33 16.22 18.67
N SER A 182 9.61 15.10 18.61
CA SER A 182 9.53 14.13 19.70
C SER A 182 10.78 13.26 19.81
N LEU A 183 11.57 13.12 18.74
CA LEU A 183 12.86 12.41 18.75
C LEU A 183 14.05 13.33 19.11
N SER A 184 13.87 14.65 19.08
CA SER A 184 14.87 15.64 19.52
C SER A 184 14.75 16.02 21.00
N SER A 185 13.70 15.56 21.69
CA SER A 185 13.48 15.79 23.12
C SER A 185 14.03 14.65 24.02
N ASP A 186 14.51 13.57 23.40
CA ASP A 186 15.17 12.42 24.06
C ASP A 186 16.71 12.49 24.01
N VAL A 187 17.30 13.67 23.74
CA VAL A 187 18.76 13.94 23.78
C VAL A 187 19.08 14.98 24.85
#